data_AF-A0A9E7SDC7-F1
#
_entry.id   AF-A0A9E7SDC7-F1
#
_cell.length_a   1.000
_cell.length_b   1.000
_cell.length_c   1.000
_cell.angle_alpha   90.00
_cell.angle_beta   90.00
_cell.angle_gamma   90.00
#
_symmetry.space_group_name_H-M   'P 1'
#
loop_
_entity.id
_entity.type
_entity.pdbx_description
1 polymer ?
#
loop_
_entity_poly.entity_id
_entity_poly.type
_entity_poly.pdbx_seq_one_letter_code
_entity_poly.pdbx_strand_id
1 'polypeptide(L)'
;MRVHKEKYKKAVKMLEEGKSYREISKELGLSFSQIRDISRNMGIYVDLEERKRELRRLKREIKKLERYKAQLEKEIEKKRSIIEGLEEAVEELNSIDKLVEDILHKFYMGGRLYIPKEFRDLEEKMKKFHGSVVRLNASVYVEKAIKVLEKVSH
;
A
#
# COMPACT_ATOMS: atom_id res chain seq x y z
N MET A 1 -53.60 -11.93 1.09
CA MET A 1 -53.47 -12.44 2.46
C MET A 1 -54.08 -11.45 3.44
N ARG A 2 -54.98 -11.87 4.35
CA ARG A 2 -55.70 -10.95 5.25
C ARG A 2 -55.18 -11.13 6.69
N VAL A 3 -54.22 -10.28 7.08
CA VAL A 3 -53.70 -10.22 8.47
C VAL A 3 -54.42 -9.09 9.19
N HIS A 4 -54.78 -9.29 10.46
CA HIS A 4 -55.40 -8.24 11.27
C HIS A 4 -54.46 -7.02 11.37
N LYS A 5 -55.01 -5.81 11.20
CA LYS A 5 -54.23 -4.56 11.10
C LYS A 5 -53.30 -4.33 12.30
N GLU A 6 -53.71 -4.71 13.49
CA GLU A 6 -52.89 -4.61 14.71
C GLU A 6 -51.73 -5.60 14.74
N LYS A 7 -51.98 -6.86 14.34
CA LYS A 7 -50.93 -7.88 14.24
C LYS A 7 -49.91 -7.50 13.17
N TYR A 8 -50.37 -6.92 12.06
CA TYR A 8 -49.50 -6.38 11.03
C TYR A 8 -48.57 -5.31 11.59
N LYS A 9 -49.10 -4.27 12.25
CA LYS A 9 -48.29 -3.19 12.84
C LYS A 9 -47.27 -3.71 13.86
N LYS A 10 -47.69 -4.62 14.75
CA LYS A 10 -46.77 -5.24 15.72
C LYS A 10 -45.69 -6.07 15.05
N ALA A 11 -46.05 -6.88 14.03
CA ALA A 11 -45.09 -7.68 13.29
C ALA A 11 -44.05 -6.81 12.57
N VAL A 12 -44.46 -5.69 11.95
CA VAL A 12 -43.55 -4.73 11.33
C VAL A 12 -42.56 -4.17 12.34
N LYS A 13 -43.04 -3.68 13.49
CA LYS A 13 -42.17 -3.14 14.54
C LYS A 13 -41.15 -4.17 15.03
N MET A 14 -41.58 -5.41 15.27
CA MET A 14 -40.67 -6.49 15.68
C MET A 14 -39.64 -6.84 14.59
N LEU A 15 -40.02 -6.77 13.30
CA LEU A 15 -39.09 -6.96 12.19
C LEU A 15 -38.05 -5.84 12.09
N GLU A 16 -38.45 -4.58 12.30
CA GLU A 16 -37.54 -3.43 12.36
C GLU A 16 -36.57 -3.52 13.54
N GLU A 17 -37.02 -4.06 14.67
CA GLU A 17 -36.20 -4.36 15.84
C GLU A 17 -35.28 -5.60 15.65
N GLY A 18 -35.34 -6.25 14.48
CA GLY A 18 -34.47 -7.39 14.14
C GLY A 18 -34.90 -8.73 14.77
N LYS A 19 -36.13 -8.84 15.28
CA LYS A 19 -36.66 -10.10 15.82
C LYS A 19 -36.75 -11.16 14.72
N SER A 20 -36.44 -12.40 15.10
CA SER A 20 -36.55 -13.54 14.20
C SER A 20 -38.00 -13.88 13.90
N TYR A 21 -38.26 -14.49 12.73
CA TYR A 21 -39.61 -14.93 12.37
C TYR A 21 -40.21 -15.93 13.38
N ARG A 22 -39.35 -16.68 14.09
CA ARG A 22 -39.78 -17.62 15.13
C ARG A 22 -40.31 -16.91 16.36
N GLU A 23 -39.66 -15.83 16.80
CA GLU A 23 -40.13 -15.00 17.93
C GLU A 23 -41.46 -14.33 17.58
N ILE A 24 -41.53 -13.72 16.40
CA ILE A 24 -42.75 -13.06 15.90
C ILE A 24 -43.91 -14.05 15.77
N SER A 25 -43.63 -15.27 15.28
CA SER A 25 -44.62 -16.33 15.16
C SER A 25 -45.17 -16.77 16.52
N LYS A 26 -44.28 -16.97 17.52
CA LYS A 26 -44.68 -17.33 18.88
C LYS A 26 -45.53 -16.24 19.55
N GLU A 27 -45.18 -14.98 19.36
CA GLU A 27 -45.83 -13.86 20.06
C GLU A 27 -47.16 -13.44 19.41
N LEU A 28 -47.23 -13.41 18.08
CA LEU A 28 -48.40 -12.90 17.36
C LEU A 28 -49.29 -14.01 16.78
N GLY A 29 -48.83 -15.27 16.84
CA GLY A 29 -49.52 -16.42 16.26
C GLY A 29 -49.59 -16.35 14.73
N LEU A 30 -48.62 -15.69 14.08
CA LEU A 30 -48.54 -15.59 12.63
C LEU A 30 -47.72 -16.75 12.05
N SER A 31 -48.09 -17.20 10.85
CA SER A 31 -47.29 -18.20 10.13
C SER A 31 -46.01 -17.58 9.57
N PHE A 32 -44.97 -18.41 9.36
CA PHE A 32 -43.73 -17.95 8.73
C PHE A 32 -43.96 -17.33 7.34
N SER A 33 -44.94 -17.84 6.58
CA SER A 33 -45.30 -17.26 5.28
C SER A 33 -45.88 -15.86 5.45
N GLN A 34 -46.76 -15.66 6.43
CA GLN A 34 -47.33 -14.34 6.72
C GLN A 34 -46.25 -13.33 7.09
N ILE A 35 -45.31 -13.72 7.95
CA ILE A 35 -44.22 -12.86 8.40
C ILE A 35 -43.27 -12.55 7.24
N ARG A 36 -42.96 -13.53 6.39
CA ARG A 36 -42.15 -13.35 5.18
C ARG A 36 -42.78 -12.36 4.21
N ASP A 37 -44.09 -12.45 3.96
CA ASP A 37 -44.78 -11.55 3.04
C ASP A 37 -44.85 -10.12 3.60
N ILE A 38 -45.07 -9.97 4.91
CA ILE A 38 -45.00 -8.66 5.59
C ILE A 38 -43.58 -8.06 5.44
N SER A 39 -42.55 -8.86 5.71
CA SER A 39 -41.15 -8.45 5.59
C SER A 39 -40.79 -8.02 4.17
N ARG A 40 -41.25 -8.75 3.14
CA ARG A 40 -41.05 -8.41 1.73
C ARG A 40 -41.77 -7.12 1.35
N ASN A 41 -43.04 -6.97 1.74
CA ASN A 41 -43.84 -5.78 1.42
C ASN A 41 -43.29 -4.50 2.06
N MET A 42 -42.62 -4.61 3.21
CA MET A 42 -41.99 -3.49 3.89
C MET A 42 -40.54 -3.24 3.44
N GLY A 43 -39.98 -4.07 2.56
CA GLY A 43 -38.57 -3.99 2.16
C GLY A 43 -37.57 -4.36 3.28
N ILE A 44 -38.05 -4.93 4.39
CA ILE A 44 -37.22 -5.37 5.53
C ILE A 44 -36.63 -6.77 5.26
N TYR A 45 -37.11 -7.45 4.21
CA TYR A 45 -36.61 -8.77 3.83
C TYR A 45 -35.18 -8.68 3.33
N VAL A 46 -34.24 -9.20 4.13
CA VAL A 46 -32.86 -9.41 3.70
C VAL A 46 -32.73 -10.84 3.18
N ASP A 47 -32.44 -10.98 1.89
CA ASP A 47 -32.01 -12.27 1.35
C ASP A 47 -30.60 -12.58 1.89
N LEU A 48 -30.57 -13.40 2.93
CA LEU A 48 -29.33 -13.83 3.57
C LEU A 48 -28.39 -14.55 2.60
N GLU A 49 -28.91 -15.17 1.54
CA GLU A 49 -28.11 -15.86 0.55
C GLU A 49 -27.43 -14.88 -0.40
N GLU A 50 -28.15 -13.84 -0.82
CA GLU A 50 -27.59 -12.71 -1.59
C GLU A 50 -26.48 -12.00 -0.81
N ARG A 51 -26.73 -11.66 0.47
CA ARG A 51 -25.71 -11.05 1.34
C ARG A 51 -24.51 -11.95 1.57
N LYS A 52 -24.71 -13.27 1.70
CA LYS A 52 -23.60 -14.23 1.78
C LYS A 52 -22.78 -14.28 0.50
N ARG A 53 -23.40 -14.18 -0.68
CA ARG A 53 -22.69 -14.12 -1.97
C ARG A 53 -21.88 -12.83 -2.09
N GLU A 54 -22.48 -11.70 -1.73
CA GLU A 54 -21.82 -10.40 -1.70
C GLU A 54 -20.61 -10.40 -0.74
N LEU A 55 -20.79 -10.92 0.48
CA LEU A 55 -19.71 -11.06 1.45
C LEU A 55 -18.56 -11.92 0.89
N ARG A 56 -18.85 -13.02 0.20
CA ARG A 56 -17.82 -13.85 -0.45
C ARG A 56 -17.09 -13.10 -1.56
N ARG A 57 -17.80 -12.30 -2.36
CA ARG A 57 -17.21 -11.46 -3.40
C ARG A 57 -16.28 -10.42 -2.80
N LEU A 58 -16.75 -9.66 -1.82
CA LEU A 58 -15.96 -8.64 -1.11
C LEU A 58 -14.73 -9.24 -0.43
N LYS A 59 -14.84 -10.39 0.21
CA LYS A 59 -13.68 -11.10 0.79
C LYS A 59 -12.61 -11.45 -0.24
N ARG A 60 -13.00 -11.85 -1.45
CA ARG A 60 -12.05 -12.13 -2.54
C ARG A 60 -11.38 -10.86 -3.03
N GLU A 61 -12.13 -9.76 -3.09
CA GLU A 61 -11.62 -8.45 -3.52
C GLU A 61 -10.63 -7.87 -2.51
N ILE A 62 -10.96 -7.91 -1.22
CA ILE A 62 -10.03 -7.54 -0.13
C ILE A 62 -8.73 -8.33 -0.26
N LYS A 63 -8.80 -9.65 -0.44
CA LYS A 63 -7.60 -10.49 -0.59
C LYS A 63 -6.76 -10.11 -1.83
N LYS A 64 -7.39 -9.65 -2.92
CA LYS A 64 -6.65 -9.14 -4.09
C LYS A 64 -5.98 -7.81 -3.77
N LEU A 65 -6.69 -6.90 -3.13
CA LEU A 65 -6.16 -5.60 -2.73
C LEU A 65 -5.01 -5.73 -1.73
N GLU A 66 -5.08 -6.65 -0.77
CA GLU A 66 -3.99 -6.95 0.17
C GLU A 66 -2.72 -7.41 -0.56
N ARG A 67 -2.85 -8.27 -1.57
CA ARG A 67 -1.71 -8.70 -2.39
C ARG A 67 -1.09 -7.54 -3.17
N TYR A 68 -1.93 -6.71 -3.77
CA TYR A 68 -1.48 -5.54 -4.53
C TYR A 68 -0.78 -4.53 -3.61
N LYS A 69 -1.35 -4.27 -2.43
CA LYS A 69 -0.73 -3.43 -1.40
C LYS A 69 0.65 -3.94 -1.00
N ALA A 70 0.79 -5.24 -0.73
CA ALA A 70 2.07 -5.84 -0.37
C ALA A 70 3.12 -5.74 -1.50
N GLN A 71 2.69 -5.77 -2.77
CA GLN A 71 3.58 -5.53 -3.91
C GLN A 71 4.06 -4.08 -3.95
N LEU A 72 3.14 -3.12 -3.79
CA LEU A 72 3.48 -1.69 -3.76
C LEU A 72 4.40 -1.34 -2.59
N GLU A 73 4.18 -1.91 -1.41
CA GLU A 73 5.06 -1.70 -0.25
C GLU A 73 6.49 -2.16 -0.54
N LYS A 74 6.66 -3.32 -1.21
CA LYS A 74 7.99 -3.78 -1.65
C LYS A 74 8.63 -2.85 -2.68
N GLU A 75 7.85 -2.30 -3.61
CA GLU A 75 8.38 -1.35 -4.59
C GLU A 75 8.80 -0.03 -3.93
N ILE A 76 8.02 0.46 -2.97
CA ILE A 76 8.35 1.67 -2.21
C ILE A 76 9.65 1.47 -1.43
N GLU A 77 9.80 0.33 -0.75
CA GLU A 77 11.01 0.03 0.02
C GLU A 77 12.26 -0.01 -0.87
N LYS A 78 12.15 -0.65 -2.04
CA LYS A 78 13.22 -0.63 -3.05
C LYS A 78 13.58 0.78 -3.50
N LYS A 79 12.57 1.62 -3.79
CA LYS A 79 12.79 3.01 -4.20
C LYS A 79 13.44 3.84 -3.09
N ARG A 80 13.08 3.63 -1.83
CA ARG A 80 13.70 4.31 -0.68
C ARG A 80 15.19 3.99 -0.58
N SER A 81 15.58 2.72 -0.69
CA SER A 81 17.00 2.33 -0.69
C SER A 81 17.79 2.98 -1.84
N ILE A 82 17.18 3.14 -3.01
CA ILE A 82 17.81 3.87 -4.13
C ILE A 82 17.97 5.35 -3.81
N ILE A 83 16.95 5.98 -3.23
CA ILE A 83 16.99 7.40 -2.84
C ILE A 83 18.10 7.64 -1.80
N GLU A 84 18.18 6.81 -0.76
CA GLU A 84 19.23 6.90 0.26
C GLU A 84 20.63 6.82 -0.37
N GLY A 85 20.86 5.86 -1.28
CA GLY A 85 22.14 5.77 -1.97
C GLY A 85 22.44 6.97 -2.87
N LEU A 86 21.42 7.59 -3.47
CA LEU A 86 21.58 8.82 -4.27
C LEU A 86 21.91 10.02 -3.38
N GLU A 87 21.28 10.14 -2.21
CA GLU A 87 21.56 11.18 -1.23
C GLU A 87 23.02 11.10 -0.76
N GLU A 88 23.50 9.89 -0.41
CA GLU A 88 24.91 9.66 -0.07
C GLU A 88 25.87 10.12 -1.19
N ALA A 89 25.56 9.75 -2.44
CA ALA A 89 26.39 10.12 -3.59
C ALA A 89 26.42 11.65 -3.83
N VAL A 90 25.29 12.33 -3.60
CA VAL A 90 25.19 13.80 -3.71
C VAL A 90 25.98 14.50 -2.60
N GLU A 91 25.93 14.01 -1.36
CA GLU A 91 26.76 14.54 -0.27
C GLU A 91 28.26 14.41 -0.56
N GLU A 92 28.66 13.26 -1.13
CA GLU A 92 30.04 13.03 -1.53
C GLU A 92 30.49 13.96 -2.67
N LEU A 93 29.63 14.20 -3.67
CA LEU A 93 29.88 15.20 -4.72
C LEU A 93 30.05 16.61 -4.16
N ASN A 94 29.14 17.06 -3.30
CA ASN A 94 29.22 18.38 -2.69
C ASN A 94 30.52 18.56 -1.88
N SER A 95 31.01 17.49 -1.26
CA SER A 95 32.29 17.47 -0.53
C SER A 95 33.52 17.54 -1.45
N ILE A 96 33.41 16.96 -2.66
CA ILE A 96 34.42 17.06 -3.71
C ILE A 96 34.43 18.49 -4.28
N ASP A 97 33.27 19.03 -4.63
CA ASP A 97 33.13 20.37 -5.22
C ASP A 97 33.77 21.44 -4.32
N LYS A 98 33.46 21.43 -3.01
CA LYS A 98 34.11 22.34 -2.05
C LYS A 98 35.62 22.22 -2.01
N LEU A 99 36.15 20.99 -2.07
CA LEU A 99 37.60 20.76 -2.06
C LEU A 99 38.26 21.27 -3.35
N VAL A 100 37.58 21.11 -4.48
CA VAL A 100 38.04 21.66 -5.77
C VAL A 100 38.05 23.19 -5.73
N GLU A 101 36.99 23.82 -5.20
CA GLU A 101 36.93 25.28 -5.00
C GLU A 101 38.09 25.79 -4.12
N ASP A 102 38.38 25.11 -3.00
CA ASP A 102 39.49 25.45 -2.10
C ASP A 102 40.85 25.35 -2.81
N ILE A 103 41.07 24.30 -3.60
CA ILE A 103 42.30 24.10 -4.39
C ILE A 103 42.46 25.22 -5.43
N LEU A 104 41.39 25.51 -6.18
CA LEU A 104 41.41 26.56 -7.20
C LEU A 104 41.70 27.93 -6.57
N HIS A 105 41.03 28.28 -5.46
CA HIS A 105 41.26 29.54 -4.76
C HIS A 105 42.73 29.70 -4.33
N LYS A 106 43.34 28.65 -3.75
CA LYS A 106 44.77 28.64 -3.39
C LYS A 106 45.70 28.82 -4.60
N PHE A 107 45.34 28.23 -5.75
CA PHE A 107 46.10 28.35 -6.99
C PHE A 107 46.05 29.77 -7.56
N TYR A 108 44.87 30.40 -7.62
CA TYR A 108 44.71 31.76 -8.16
C TYR A 108 45.32 32.84 -7.27
N MET A 109 45.46 32.61 -5.96
CA MET A 109 46.05 33.58 -5.01
C MET A 109 47.60 33.57 -4.99
N GLY A 110 48.26 32.98 -5.99
CA GLY A 110 49.72 33.05 -6.17
C GLY A 110 50.53 32.14 -5.23
N GLY A 111 49.90 31.17 -4.57
CA GLY A 111 50.58 30.19 -3.74
C GLY A 111 51.45 29.24 -4.58
N ARG A 112 52.72 29.03 -4.19
CA ARG A 112 53.51 27.92 -4.76
C ARG A 112 52.79 26.61 -4.46
N LEU A 113 52.44 25.86 -5.51
CA LEU A 113 51.86 24.51 -5.42
C LEU A 113 52.83 23.58 -4.70
N TYR A 114 52.70 23.48 -3.38
CA TYR A 114 53.12 22.30 -2.67
C TYR A 114 51.96 21.30 -2.83
N ILE A 115 52.09 20.36 -3.76
CA ILE A 115 51.14 19.24 -3.91
C ILE A 115 51.65 18.09 -3.05
N PRO A 116 51.12 17.87 -1.82
CA PRO A 116 51.13 16.49 -1.35
C PRO A 116 49.91 16.01 -0.53
N LYS A 117 49.01 16.87 -0.01
CA LYS A 117 47.92 16.42 0.89
C LYS A 117 46.52 16.60 0.30
N GLU A 118 46.20 17.78 -0.21
CA GLU A 118 44.85 18.09 -0.72
C GLU A 118 44.47 17.26 -1.95
N PHE A 119 45.44 16.90 -2.79
CA PHE A 119 45.22 15.99 -3.92
C PHE A 119 44.98 14.54 -3.47
N ARG A 120 45.63 14.10 -2.38
CA ARG A 120 45.37 12.79 -1.79
C ARG A 120 43.97 12.75 -1.17
N ASP A 121 43.57 13.81 -0.49
CA ASP A 121 42.22 13.96 0.08
C ASP A 121 41.16 13.98 -1.04
N LEU A 122 41.43 14.63 -2.18
CA LEU A 122 40.56 14.61 -3.36
C LEU A 122 40.46 13.20 -3.97
N GLU A 123 41.58 12.51 -4.12
CA GLU A 123 41.62 11.13 -4.64
C GLU A 123 40.83 10.17 -3.74
N GLU A 124 40.95 10.29 -2.42
CA GLU A 124 40.17 9.50 -1.46
C GLU A 124 38.67 9.79 -1.55
N LYS A 125 38.27 11.08 -1.65
CA LYS A 125 36.86 11.45 -1.83
C LYS A 125 36.30 10.95 -3.16
N MET A 126 37.07 11.04 -4.25
CA MET A 126 36.66 10.51 -5.56
C MET A 126 36.51 8.99 -5.55
N LYS A 127 37.39 8.26 -4.85
CA LYS A 127 37.25 6.80 -4.65
C LYS A 127 35.98 6.45 -3.88
N LYS A 128 35.66 7.23 -2.84
CA LYS A 128 34.45 7.05 -2.04
C LYS A 128 33.19 7.28 -2.89
N PHE A 129 33.15 8.39 -3.62
CA PHE A 129 32.08 8.72 -4.58
C PHE A 129 31.90 7.63 -5.64
N HIS A 130 33.01 7.17 -6.25
CA HIS A 130 32.97 6.08 -7.20
C HIS A 130 32.37 4.80 -6.59
N GLY A 131 32.75 4.47 -5.35
CA GLY A 131 32.17 3.34 -4.61
C GLY A 131 30.65 3.46 -4.43
N SER A 132 30.16 4.64 -4.07
CA SER A 132 28.72 4.93 -3.92
C SER A 132 27.96 4.81 -5.25
N VAL A 133 28.52 5.34 -6.35
CA VAL A 133 27.96 5.22 -7.70
C VAL A 133 27.95 3.77 -8.20
N VAL A 134 29.00 2.99 -7.91
CA VAL A 134 29.07 1.57 -8.29
C VAL A 134 28.01 0.75 -7.54
N ARG A 135 27.80 1.01 -6.23
CA ARG A 135 26.73 0.38 -5.46
C ARG A 135 25.35 0.67 -6.02
N LEU A 136 25.09 1.92 -6.41
CA LEU A 136 23.85 2.33 -7.08
C LEU A 136 23.67 1.66 -8.45
N ASN A 137 24.71 1.62 -9.28
CA ASN A 137 24.61 0.95 -10.58
C ASN A 137 24.41 -0.55 -10.44
N ALA A 138 25.10 -1.21 -9.51
CA ALA A 138 24.91 -2.63 -9.24
C ALA A 138 23.47 -2.95 -8.82
N SER A 139 22.82 -2.10 -8.02
CA SER A 139 21.41 -2.30 -7.64
C SER A 139 20.47 -2.23 -8.85
N VAL A 140 20.72 -1.30 -9.79
CA VAL A 140 19.97 -1.17 -11.05
C VAL A 140 20.16 -2.36 -11.99
N TYR A 141 21.38 -2.90 -12.09
CA TYR A 141 21.66 -4.10 -12.91
C TYR A 141 21.03 -5.36 -12.31
N VAL A 142 21.06 -5.53 -11.00
CA VAL A 142 20.37 -6.62 -10.29
C VAL A 142 18.86 -6.52 -10.51
N GLU A 143 18.27 -5.32 -10.53
CA GLU A 143 16.85 -5.11 -10.81
C GLU A 143 16.46 -5.51 -12.24
N LYS A 144 17.29 -5.15 -13.24
CA LYS A 144 17.09 -5.60 -14.63
C LYS A 144 17.17 -7.12 -14.73
N ALA A 145 18.13 -7.74 -14.05
CA ALA A 145 18.28 -9.20 -14.03
C ALA A 145 17.06 -9.90 -13.40
N ILE A 146 16.54 -9.40 -12.27
CA ILE A 146 15.34 -9.94 -11.63
C ILE A 146 14.11 -9.81 -12.54
N LYS A 147 13.89 -8.64 -13.17
CA LYS A 147 12.77 -8.44 -14.11
C LYS A 147 12.84 -9.36 -15.34
N VAL A 148 14.05 -9.67 -15.81
CA VAL A 148 14.25 -10.64 -16.91
C VAL A 148 13.91 -12.06 -16.42
N LEU A 149 14.38 -12.46 -15.24
CA LEU A 149 14.09 -13.77 -14.66
C LEU A 149 12.60 -13.98 -14.38
N GLU A 150 11.89 -12.96 -13.87
CA GLU A 150 10.44 -13.01 -13.64
C GLU A 150 9.65 -13.19 -14.94
N LYS A 151 10.11 -12.63 -16.06
CA LYS A 151 9.48 -12.78 -17.38
C LYS A 151 9.72 -14.14 -18.03
N VAL A 152 10.83 -14.81 -17.70
CA VAL A 152 11.19 -16.13 -18.24
C VAL A 152 10.61 -17.27 -17.39
N SER A 153 10.17 -16.98 -16.16
CA SER A 153 9.61 -17.95 -15.21
C SER A 153 8.08 -18.12 -15.32
N HIS A 154 7.46 -17.54 -16.35
CA HIS A 154 6.03 -17.62 -16.68
C HIS A 154 5.84 -18.16 -18.09
#